data_AF-A0A0Q7B6P5-F1
#
_entry.id   AF-A0A0Q7B6P5-F1
#
_cell.length_a   1.000
_cell.length_b   1.000
_cell.length_c   1.000
_cell.angle_alpha   90.00
_cell.angle_beta   90.00
_cell.angle_gamma   90.00
#
_symmetry.space_group_name_H-M   'P 1'
#
loop_
_entity.id
_entity.type
_entity.pdbx_description
1 polymer ?
#
loop_
_entity_poly.entity_id
_entity_poly.type
_entity_poly.pdbx_seq_one_letter_code
_entity_poly.pdbx_strand_id
1 'polypeptide(L)'
;MLQPDQIAKEDERTSGRAARPEAKLPSYQDLLDTALDDTFPASDPPAISAAAHVHEPHTTPRDSIDWTLEPGGCKPVGQPCDDGQGRPRSAPCDARLHQAVKLDDVVVPAGPCCIEQSEQTATLRWTDAGGAAQQRDISLEHLRQLLADGVLARDGDR
;
A
#
# COMPACT_ATOMS: atom_id res chain seq x y z
N MET A 1 -49.54 -15.21 2.85
CA MET A 1 -50.12 -14.16 3.73
C MET A 1 -49.36 -14.21 5.04
N LEU A 2 -48.87 -13.07 5.53
CA LEU A 2 -48.20 -13.04 6.84
C LEU A 2 -49.20 -13.38 7.95
N GLN A 3 -48.72 -14.03 9.01
CA GLN A 3 -49.56 -14.36 10.16
C GLN A 3 -49.89 -13.08 10.96
N PRO A 4 -51.06 -12.99 11.61
CA PRO A 4 -51.48 -11.79 12.36
C PRO A 4 -50.49 -11.39 13.46
N ASP A 5 -49.88 -12.36 14.14
CA ASP A 5 -48.84 -12.11 15.15
C ASP A 5 -47.57 -11.49 14.58
N GLN A 6 -47.25 -11.78 13.31
CA GLN A 6 -46.08 -11.21 12.64
C GLN A 6 -46.34 -9.74 12.30
N ILE A 7 -47.55 -9.41 11.86
CA ILE A 7 -47.97 -8.04 11.55
C ILE A 7 -47.92 -7.16 12.79
N ALA A 8 -48.44 -7.64 13.93
CA ALA A 8 -48.39 -6.89 15.19
C ALA A 8 -46.95 -6.62 15.64
N LYS A 9 -46.06 -7.60 15.49
CA LYS A 9 -44.64 -7.46 15.81
C LYS A 9 -43.94 -6.49 14.85
N GLU A 10 -44.28 -6.50 13.57
CA GLU A 10 -43.75 -5.54 12.59
C GLU A 10 -44.20 -4.11 12.86
N ASP A 11 -45.46 -3.91 13.27
CA ASP A 11 -45.99 -2.61 13.67
C ASP A 11 -45.29 -2.06 14.92
N GLU A 12 -45.06 -2.91 15.92
CA GLU A 12 -44.32 -2.53 17.15
C GLU A 12 -42.86 -2.13 16.86
N ARG A 13 -42.22 -2.82 15.90
CA ARG A 13 -40.85 -2.50 15.45
C ARG A 13 -40.79 -1.20 14.66
N THR A 14 -41.78 -0.95 13.80
CA THR A 14 -41.84 0.24 12.91
C THR A 14 -42.29 1.49 13.66
N SER A 15 -43.15 1.35 14.67
CA SER A 15 -43.61 2.44 15.54
C SER A 15 -42.60 2.82 16.64
N GLY A 16 -41.47 2.11 16.75
CA GLY A 16 -40.44 2.35 17.76
C GLY A 16 -40.85 1.97 19.19
N ARG A 17 -42.00 1.30 19.36
CA ARG A 17 -42.56 0.91 20.68
C ARG A 17 -41.93 -0.38 21.23
N ALA A 18 -41.12 -1.08 20.44
CA ALA A 18 -40.47 -2.32 20.86
C ALA A 18 -39.68 -2.16 22.16
N ALA A 19 -39.82 -3.13 23.07
CA ALA A 19 -39.20 -3.08 24.40
C ALA A 19 -37.66 -3.05 24.40
N ARG A 20 -37.02 -3.59 23.36
CA ARG A 20 -35.56 -3.65 23.23
C ARG A 20 -35.06 -2.70 22.14
N PRO A 21 -33.95 -1.99 22.36
CA PRO A 21 -33.40 -1.06 21.38
C PRO A 21 -32.98 -1.78 20.09
N GLU A 22 -32.45 -3.01 20.16
CA GLU A 22 -32.01 -3.75 18.96
C GLU A 22 -33.17 -4.27 18.09
N ALA A 23 -34.40 -4.28 18.63
CA ALA A 23 -35.58 -4.70 17.89
C ALA A 23 -36.24 -3.54 17.12
N LYS A 24 -35.90 -2.29 17.44
CA LYS A 24 -36.44 -1.10 16.81
C LYS A 24 -35.80 -0.88 15.44
N LEU A 25 -36.59 -0.46 14.47
CA LEU A 25 -36.05 0.04 13.23
C LEU A 25 -35.43 1.43 13.49
N PRO A 26 -34.22 1.70 12.97
CA PRO A 26 -33.63 3.04 13.02
C PRO A 26 -34.60 4.04 12.40
N SER A 27 -34.73 5.22 13.03
CA SER A 27 -35.50 6.28 12.42
C SER A 27 -34.76 6.81 11.19
N TYR A 28 -35.49 7.51 10.33
CA TYR A 28 -34.87 8.24 9.22
C TYR A 28 -33.78 9.20 9.71
N GLN A 29 -33.98 9.83 10.87
CA GLN A 29 -32.98 10.73 11.47
C GLN A 29 -31.72 9.98 11.91
N ASP A 30 -31.86 8.82 12.56
CA ASP A 30 -30.70 8.01 12.99
C ASP A 30 -29.85 7.56 11.79
N LEU A 31 -30.50 7.26 10.65
CA LEU A 31 -29.82 6.90 9.41
C LEU A 31 -29.06 8.10 8.81
N LEU A 32 -29.64 9.30 8.87
CA LEU A 32 -28.98 10.52 8.43
C LEU A 32 -27.77 10.84 9.32
N ASP A 33 -27.93 10.74 10.64
CA ASP A 33 -26.86 11.03 11.60
C ASP A 33 -25.69 10.04 11.43
N THR A 34 -25.98 8.74 11.25
CA THR A 34 -24.95 7.73 10.97
C THR A 34 -24.22 8.00 9.66
N ALA A 35 -24.95 8.37 8.59
CA ALA A 35 -24.35 8.68 7.30
C ALA A 35 -23.47 9.95 7.35
N LEU A 36 -23.84 10.93 8.19
CA LEU A 36 -23.03 12.13 8.42
C LEU A 36 -21.75 11.77 9.18
N ASP A 37 -21.85 10.96 10.24
CA ASP A 37 -20.68 10.50 11.02
C ASP A 37 -19.67 9.73 10.14
N ASP A 38 -20.13 8.91 9.20
CA ASP A 38 -19.27 8.17 8.27
C ASP A 38 -18.69 9.03 7.12
N THR A 39 -19.27 10.20 6.85
CA THR A 39 -18.86 11.10 5.75
C THR A 39 -17.78 12.09 6.19
N PHE A 40 -17.59 12.27 7.49
CA PHE A 40 -16.52 13.06 8.05
C PHE A 40 -15.46 12.15 8.66
N PRO A 41 -14.38 11.81 7.92
CA PRO A 41 -13.14 11.53 8.62
C PRO A 41 -12.84 12.74 9.52
N ALA A 42 -12.02 12.57 10.56
CA ALA A 42 -11.39 13.66 11.31
C ALA A 42 -10.43 14.52 10.44
N SER A 43 -10.77 14.72 9.17
CA SER A 43 -10.23 15.70 8.26
C SER A 43 -11.02 16.98 8.45
N ASP A 44 -10.86 17.60 9.62
CA ASP A 44 -10.94 19.06 9.66
C ASP A 44 -10.13 19.57 8.46
N PRO A 45 -10.68 20.46 7.61
CA PRO A 45 -9.84 21.12 6.63
C PRO A 45 -8.64 21.67 7.37
N PRO A 46 -7.40 21.46 6.87
CA PRO A 46 -6.21 21.86 7.61
C PRO A 46 -6.39 23.30 8.05
N ALA A 47 -6.38 23.54 9.37
CA ALA A 47 -6.54 24.86 9.91
C ALA A 47 -5.38 25.71 9.40
N ILE A 48 -5.63 26.55 8.40
CA ILE A 48 -4.59 27.39 7.76
C ILE A 48 -3.88 28.26 8.81
N SER A 49 -4.55 28.57 9.93
CA SER A 49 -3.94 29.26 11.08
C SER A 49 -2.83 28.48 11.79
N ALA A 50 -2.83 27.14 11.78
CA ALA A 50 -1.77 26.34 12.42
C ALA A 50 -0.43 26.46 11.65
N ALA A 51 -0.48 26.78 10.36
CA ALA A 51 0.68 27.00 9.50
C ALA A 51 1.19 28.46 9.51
N ALA A 52 0.59 29.36 10.28
CA ALA A 52 1.05 30.76 10.34
C ALA A 52 2.37 30.94 11.14
N HIS A 53 2.85 29.90 11.81
CA HIS A 53 4.12 29.86 12.54
C HIS A 53 5.18 29.02 11.82
N VAL A 54 5.25 29.12 10.48
CA VAL A 54 6.35 28.58 9.67
C VAL A 54 7.48 29.61 9.63
N HIS A 55 8.25 29.71 10.72
CA HIS A 55 9.47 30.53 10.69
C HIS A 55 10.72 29.82 11.22
N GLU A 56 10.60 28.57 11.68
CA GLU A 56 11.75 27.72 11.95
C GLU A 56 12.03 26.78 10.77
N PRO A 57 13.16 26.91 10.08
CA PRO A 57 13.56 25.96 9.05
C PRO A 57 13.93 24.62 9.71
N HIS A 58 13.05 23.64 9.58
CA HIS A 58 13.35 22.25 9.93
C HIS A 58 14.18 21.62 8.81
N THR A 59 15.51 21.66 8.93
CA THR A 59 16.39 20.91 8.03
C THR A 59 16.66 19.53 8.61
N THR A 60 16.19 18.50 7.94
CA THR A 60 16.48 17.11 8.26
C THR A 60 17.66 16.62 7.40
N PRO A 61 18.38 15.56 7.80
CA PRO A 61 19.40 14.92 6.95
C PRO A 61 18.82 14.33 5.64
N ARG A 62 17.50 14.32 5.47
CA ARG A 62 16.84 13.98 4.21
C ARG A 62 16.85 15.13 3.20
N ASP A 63 17.00 16.37 3.69
CA ASP A 63 17.04 17.61 2.89
C ASP A 63 18.43 17.90 2.34
N SER A 64 19.46 17.14 2.74
CA SER A 64 20.80 17.21 2.12
C SER A 64 20.89 16.46 0.79
N ILE A 65 19.79 15.84 0.34
CA ILE A 65 19.70 15.25 -0.99
C ILE A 65 19.26 16.37 -1.93
N ASP A 66 20.14 16.79 -2.83
CA ASP A 66 19.82 17.73 -3.89
C ASP A 66 18.87 17.05 -4.90
N TRP A 67 17.56 17.31 -4.74
CA TRP A 67 16.52 16.89 -5.68
C TRP A 67 16.47 17.77 -6.93
N THR A 68 17.55 18.49 -7.24
CA THR A 68 17.65 19.35 -8.42
C THR A 68 17.62 18.47 -9.66
N LEU A 69 16.41 18.28 -10.22
CA LEU A 69 16.24 17.70 -11.55
C LEU A 69 16.93 18.62 -12.57
N GLU A 70 17.82 18.05 -13.37
CA GLU A 70 18.40 18.71 -14.55
C GLU A 70 17.26 19.33 -15.38
N PRO A 71 17.27 20.65 -15.65
CA PRO A 71 16.23 21.30 -16.44
C PRO A 71 16.20 20.70 -17.85
N GLY A 72 15.19 19.86 -18.10
CA GLY A 72 15.07 19.01 -19.29
C GLY A 72 14.65 17.57 -19.02
N GLY A 73 14.72 17.11 -17.76
CA GLY A 73 14.41 15.71 -17.37
C GLY A 73 12.93 15.31 -17.37
N CYS A 74 12.00 16.24 -17.57
CA CYS A 74 10.57 15.93 -17.74
C CYS A 74 9.98 16.77 -18.86
N LYS A 75 9.49 16.09 -19.90
CA LYS A 75 8.65 16.70 -20.93
C LYS A 75 7.27 16.99 -20.30
N PRO A 76 6.70 18.20 -20.50
CA PRO A 76 5.37 18.51 -19.98
C PRO A 76 4.34 17.53 -20.56
N VAL A 77 3.40 17.10 -19.72
CA VAL A 77 2.42 16.06 -20.05
C VAL A 77 1.62 16.48 -21.29
N GLY A 78 1.72 15.69 -22.37
CA GLY A 78 1.02 15.94 -23.63
C GLY A 78 1.83 15.70 -24.91
N GLN A 79 3.15 15.52 -24.83
CA GLN A 79 3.92 15.00 -25.95
C GLN A 79 4.19 13.51 -25.75
N PRO A 80 4.07 12.65 -26.78
CA PRO A 80 4.60 11.29 -26.68
C PRO A 80 6.11 11.41 -26.51
N CYS A 81 6.56 11.04 -25.32
CA CYS A 81 7.95 10.82 -25.02
C CYS A 81 8.24 9.39 -25.46
N ASP A 82 9.07 9.25 -26.47
CA ASP A 82 9.81 8.02 -26.73
C ASP A 82 10.91 7.95 -25.67
N ASP A 83 10.52 7.69 -24.42
CA ASP A 83 11.42 7.49 -23.30
C ASP A 83 11.55 5.99 -23.03
N GLY A 84 12.79 5.56 -22.84
CA GLY A 84 13.24 4.18 -22.84
C GLY A 84 12.35 3.23 -22.05
N GLN A 85 12.22 2.03 -22.63
CA GLN A 85 11.58 0.84 -22.07
C GLN A 85 11.98 0.59 -20.61
N GLY A 86 11.23 1.16 -19.67
CA GLY A 86 11.32 0.83 -18.25
C GLY A 86 9.91 0.76 -17.70
N ARG A 87 9.35 -0.45 -17.62
CA ARG A 87 8.09 -0.68 -16.89
C ARG A 87 8.18 -0.04 -15.50
N PRO A 88 7.07 0.49 -14.93
CA PRO A 88 7.08 1.00 -13.57
C PRO A 88 7.57 -0.11 -12.62
N ARG A 89 8.75 0.08 -12.05
CA ARG A 89 9.34 -0.80 -11.03
C ARG A 89 9.13 -0.15 -9.66
N SER A 90 8.79 -0.97 -8.67
CA SER A 90 8.79 -0.58 -7.26
C SER A 90 10.19 -0.15 -6.82
N ALA A 91 10.25 0.65 -5.75
CA ALA A 91 11.52 1.00 -5.13
C ALA A 91 12.31 -0.27 -4.76
N PRO A 92 13.64 -0.28 -4.95
CA PRO A 92 14.47 -1.41 -4.58
C PRO A 92 14.30 -1.68 -3.08
N CYS A 93 13.88 -2.90 -2.75
CA CYS A 93 13.72 -3.36 -1.37
C CYS A 93 14.94 -4.18 -0.96
N ASP A 94 15.49 -3.88 0.21
CA ASP A 94 16.53 -4.72 0.82
C ASP A 94 15.93 -6.05 1.30
N ALA A 95 16.62 -7.13 0.98
CA ALA A 95 16.23 -8.49 1.31
C ALA A 95 17.46 -9.34 1.59
N ARG A 96 17.24 -10.53 2.14
CA ARG A 96 18.28 -11.50 2.41
C ARG A 96 17.81 -12.90 2.04
N LEU A 97 18.65 -13.60 1.29
CA LEU A 97 18.52 -15.03 1.07
C LEU A 97 19.17 -15.78 2.22
N HIS A 98 18.38 -16.59 2.92
CA HIS A 98 18.86 -17.42 4.03
C HIS A 98 19.62 -18.66 3.55
N GLN A 99 19.30 -19.13 2.34
CA GLN A 99 19.94 -20.28 1.71
C GLN A 99 20.16 -20.01 0.22
N ALA A 100 21.07 -20.78 -0.38
CA ALA A 100 21.31 -20.68 -1.82
C ALA A 100 20.10 -21.21 -2.60
N VAL A 101 19.64 -20.44 -3.59
CA VAL A 101 18.46 -20.76 -4.39
C VAL A 101 18.85 -20.92 -5.85
N LYS A 102 18.35 -21.98 -6.48
CA LYS A 102 18.47 -22.14 -7.92
C LYS A 102 17.30 -21.43 -8.62
N LEU A 103 17.59 -20.31 -9.26
CA LEU A 103 16.64 -19.59 -10.10
C LEU A 103 16.93 -19.96 -11.55
N ASP A 104 16.08 -20.80 -12.13
CA ASP A 104 16.22 -21.39 -13.45
C ASP A 104 17.58 -22.09 -13.62
N ASP A 105 18.54 -21.43 -14.27
CA ASP A 105 19.89 -21.96 -14.55
C ASP A 105 21.00 -21.33 -13.68
N VAL A 106 20.65 -20.40 -12.78
CA VAL A 106 21.61 -19.66 -11.96
C VAL A 106 21.44 -20.01 -10.48
N VAL A 107 22.53 -20.36 -9.82
CA VAL A 107 22.56 -20.55 -8.37
C VAL A 107 22.86 -19.22 -7.71
N VAL A 108 21.89 -18.69 -6.98
CA VAL A 108 22.03 -17.49 -6.17
C VAL A 108 22.55 -17.89 -4.80
N PRO A 109 23.71 -17.37 -4.36
CA PRO A 109 24.23 -17.67 -3.03
C PRO A 109 23.36 -17.06 -1.92
N ALA A 110 23.44 -17.63 -0.72
CA ALA A 110 22.85 -17.02 0.47
C ALA A 110 23.57 -15.71 0.79
N GLY A 111 22.83 -14.63 1.05
CA GLY A 111 23.42 -13.31 1.25
C GLY A 111 22.44 -12.16 1.12
N PRO A 112 22.93 -10.92 1.32
CA PRO A 112 22.13 -9.72 1.06
C PRO A 112 21.82 -9.61 -0.43
N CYS A 113 20.57 -9.31 -0.74
CA CYS A 113 20.08 -9.11 -2.11
C CYS A 113 19.04 -8.00 -2.14
N CYS A 114 18.92 -7.30 -3.26
CA CYS A 114 17.88 -6.30 -3.47
C CYS A 114 16.81 -6.88 -4.39
N ILE A 115 15.55 -6.58 -4.12
CA ILE A 115 14.40 -7.01 -4.92
C ILE A 115 13.74 -5.78 -5.53
N GLU A 116 13.56 -5.77 -6.84
CA GLU A 116 12.77 -4.79 -7.58
C GLU A 116 11.58 -5.50 -8.23
N GLN A 117 10.36 -5.10 -7.94
CA GLN A 117 9.15 -5.72 -8.53
C GLN A 117 8.56 -4.81 -9.60
N SER A 118 8.23 -5.39 -10.76
CA SER A 118 7.34 -4.82 -11.77
C SER A 118 5.93 -5.42 -11.62
N GLU A 119 4.98 -5.00 -12.46
CA GLU A 119 3.61 -5.55 -12.44
C GLU A 119 3.51 -7.06 -12.68
N GLN A 120 4.51 -7.68 -13.35
CA GLN A 120 4.44 -9.08 -13.80
C GLN A 120 5.64 -9.93 -13.38
N THR A 121 6.76 -9.30 -13.00
CA THR A 121 8.03 -9.97 -12.71
C THR A 121 8.76 -9.26 -11.58
N ALA A 122 9.68 -9.97 -10.93
CA ALA A 122 10.58 -9.41 -9.93
C ALA A 122 12.03 -9.65 -10.34
N THR A 123 12.85 -8.62 -10.27
CA THR A 123 14.30 -8.70 -10.45
C THR A 123 14.95 -8.86 -9.08
N LEU A 124 15.69 -9.94 -8.86
CA LEU A 124 16.62 -10.06 -7.74
C LEU A 124 18.01 -9.62 -8.19
N ARG A 125 18.66 -8.81 -7.35
CA ARG A 125 20.05 -8.39 -7.52
C ARG A 125 20.86 -8.85 -6.32
N TRP A 126 22.00 -9.48 -6.54
CA TRP A 126 22.87 -9.97 -5.48
C TRP A 126 24.33 -9.83 -5.87
N THR A 127 25.23 -10.00 -4.90
CA THR A 127 26.67 -10.03 -5.15
C THR A 127 27.16 -11.47 -5.14
N ASP A 128 27.84 -11.87 -6.20
CA ASP A 128 28.47 -13.20 -6.28
C ASP A 128 29.76 -13.26 -5.44
N ALA A 129 30.31 -14.46 -5.20
CA ALA A 129 31.55 -14.68 -4.46
C ALA A 129 32.76 -13.91 -5.02
N GLY A 130 32.74 -13.58 -6.32
CA GLY A 130 33.73 -12.73 -6.98
C GLY A 130 33.54 -11.23 -6.82
N GLY A 131 32.53 -10.77 -6.05
CA GLY A 131 32.22 -9.35 -5.87
C GLY A 131 31.45 -8.71 -7.03
N ALA A 132 31.09 -9.48 -8.06
CA ALA A 132 30.32 -9.00 -9.18
C ALA A 132 28.83 -8.91 -8.83
N ALA A 133 28.19 -7.79 -9.15
CA ALA A 133 26.74 -7.64 -9.04
C ALA A 133 26.06 -8.45 -10.16
N GLN A 134 25.21 -9.38 -9.76
CA GLN A 134 24.39 -10.21 -10.65
C GLN A 134 22.93 -9.82 -10.48
N GLN A 135 22.15 -10.02 -11.53
CA GLN A 135 20.70 -9.83 -11.49
C GLN A 135 19.96 -10.92 -12.26
N ARG A 136 18.78 -11.29 -11.77
CA ARG A 136 17.85 -12.20 -12.46
C ARG A 136 16.41 -11.77 -12.29
N ASP A 137 15.68 -11.85 -13.40
CA ASP A 137 14.24 -11.71 -13.41
C ASP A 137 13.59 -13.06 -13.12
N ILE A 138 12.64 -13.07 -12.18
CA ILE A 138 11.80 -14.20 -11.84
C ILE A 138 10.33 -13.81 -11.90
N SER A 139 9.43 -14.79 -11.97
CA SER A 139 8.00 -14.52 -11.87
C SER A 139 7.62 -14.06 -10.46
N LEU A 140 6.55 -13.23 -10.37
CA LEU A 140 6.02 -12.81 -9.07
C LEU A 140 5.55 -13.99 -8.21
N GLU A 141 5.04 -15.06 -8.84
CA GLU A 141 4.63 -16.28 -8.14
C GLU A 141 5.83 -16.97 -7.48
N HIS A 142 6.93 -17.13 -8.20
CA HIS A 142 8.16 -17.72 -7.66
C HIS A 142 8.73 -16.85 -6.52
N LEU A 143 8.71 -15.53 -6.66
CA LEU A 143 9.11 -14.63 -5.57
C LEU A 143 8.26 -14.87 -4.30
N ARG A 144 6.94 -14.96 -4.46
CA ARG A 144 6.02 -15.19 -3.34
C ARG A 144 6.26 -16.54 -2.68
N GLN A 145 6.56 -17.58 -3.47
CA GLN A 145 6.90 -18.90 -2.96
C GLN A 145 8.17 -18.85 -2.09
N LEU A 146 9.23 -18.16 -2.56
CA LEU A 146 10.48 -18.01 -1.79
C LEU A 146 10.28 -17.25 -0.46
N LEU A 147 9.38 -16.27 -0.45
CA LEU A 147 9.00 -15.57 0.78
C LEU A 147 8.19 -16.47 1.71
N ALA A 148 7.24 -17.23 1.17
CA ALA A 148 6.39 -18.15 1.94
C ALA A 148 7.19 -19.32 2.55
N ASP A 149 8.16 -19.84 1.82
CA ASP A 149 9.06 -20.91 2.28
C ASP A 149 10.14 -20.40 3.26
N GLY A 150 10.17 -19.09 3.56
CA GLY A 150 11.14 -18.47 4.47
C GLY A 150 12.57 -18.45 3.93
N VAL A 151 12.73 -18.69 2.63
CA VAL A 151 14.03 -18.77 1.95
C VAL A 151 14.59 -17.37 1.70
N LEU A 152 13.69 -16.44 1.40
CA LEU A 152 13.94 -15.03 1.18
C LEU A 152 13.21 -14.24 2.25
N ALA A 153 13.90 -13.30 2.90
CA ALA A 153 13.29 -12.39 3.88
C ALA A 153 13.46 -10.95 3.40
N ARG A 154 12.44 -10.12 3.58
CA ARG A 154 12.49 -8.67 3.31
C ARG A 154 12.84 -7.95 4.61
N ASP A 155 13.73 -6.96 4.55
CA ASP A 155 14.21 -6.26 5.75
C ASP A 155 13.14 -5.38 6.43
N GLY A 156 11.97 -5.19 5.77
CA GLY A 156 10.84 -4.39 6.27
C GLY A 156 9.69 -5.17 6.91
N ASP A 157 9.79 -6.50 7.07
CA ASP A 157 8.72 -7.35 7.65
C ASP A 157 8.97 -7.68 9.13
N ARG A 158 9.19 -6.65 9.96
CA ARG A 158 9.39 -6.80 11.41
C ARG A 158 8.44 -5.92 12.22
#